data_AF-A0A536BBT7-F1
#
_entry.id   AF-A0A536BBT7-F1
#
_cell.length_a   1.000
_cell.length_b   1.000
_cell.length_c   1.000
_cell.angle_alpha   90.00
_cell.angle_beta   90.00
_cell.angle_gamma   90.00
#
_symmetry.space_group_name_H-M   'P 1'
#
loop_
_entity.id
_entity.type
_entity.pdbx_description
1 polymer ?
#
loop_
_entity_poly.entity_id
_entity_poly.type
_entity_poly.pdbx_seq_one_letter_code
_entity_poly.pdbx_strand_id
1 'polypeptide(L)'
;EHGSYGPWKRGLVKVMAEENFHLRNGRNWSKRISQAGGEARDELQQAVDWMFPLTVEWFGLPDNLKQHSTQLDYRLKGLTNDQLRQQWLSTVVPFMESIGIRVPAHQEGDGYVLDYPFPCTFDADE
;
A
#
# COMPACT_ATOMS: atom_id res chain seq x y z
N GLU A 1 10.27 -13.72 -1.77
CA GLU A 1 11.02 -14.92 -2.19
C GLU A 1 11.84 -14.80 -3.49
N HIS A 2 11.78 -13.69 -4.24
CA HIS A 2 12.17 -13.68 -5.66
C HIS A 2 13.26 -12.67 -6.07
N GLY A 3 14.28 -12.44 -5.25
CA GLY A 3 15.47 -11.69 -5.66
C GLY A 3 16.57 -12.64 -6.13
N SER A 4 17.09 -12.43 -7.35
CA SER A 4 18.24 -13.18 -7.90
C SER A 4 19.54 -12.92 -7.14
N TYR A 5 19.65 -11.78 -6.43
CA TYR A 5 20.82 -11.42 -5.64
C TYR A 5 20.73 -11.90 -4.18
N GLY A 6 21.51 -12.94 -3.87
CA GLY A 6 21.48 -13.66 -2.58
C GLY A 6 21.72 -12.82 -1.31
N PRO A 7 22.70 -11.90 -1.27
CA PRO A 7 22.93 -11.06 -0.10
C PRO A 7 21.72 -10.20 0.27
N TRP A 8 21.10 -9.55 -0.72
CA TRP A 8 19.89 -8.75 -0.50
C TRP A 8 18.72 -9.63 -0.05
N LYS A 9 18.50 -10.77 -0.72
CA LYS A 9 17.45 -11.73 -0.31
C LYS A 9 17.57 -12.11 1.17
N ARG A 10 18.77 -12.45 1.66
CA ARG A 10 19.00 -12.82 3.06
C ARG A 10 18.79 -11.65 4.02
N GLY A 11 19.24 -10.45 3.64
CA GLY A 11 19.00 -9.24 4.42
C GLY A 11 17.50 -8.96 4.62
N LEU A 12 16.70 -9.11 3.56
CA LEU A 12 15.25 -8.88 3.61
C LEU A 12 14.52 -9.86 4.54
N VAL A 13 15.00 -11.10 4.71
CA VAL A 13 14.36 -12.05 5.64
C VAL A 13 14.35 -11.48 7.06
N LYS A 14 15.47 -10.91 7.49
CA LYS A 14 15.56 -10.29 8.82
C LYS A 14 14.67 -9.05 8.92
N VAL A 15 14.75 -8.15 7.93
CA VAL A 15 13.92 -6.94 7.88
C VAL A 15 12.44 -7.29 7.95
N MET A 16 11.97 -8.25 7.14
CA MET A 16 10.56 -8.66 7.13
C MET A 16 10.10 -9.25 8.47
N ALA A 17 10.98 -9.97 9.19
CA ALA A 17 10.64 -10.48 10.51
C ALA A 17 10.39 -9.35 11.53
N GLU A 18 11.19 -8.29 11.47
CA GLU A 18 11.05 -7.11 12.34
C GLU A 18 9.86 -6.22 11.92
N GLU A 19 9.65 -6.00 10.63
CA GLU A 19 8.54 -5.19 10.08
C GLU A 19 7.16 -5.74 10.46
N ASN A 20 7.02 -7.07 10.60
CA ASN A 20 5.77 -7.67 11.05
C ASN A 20 5.33 -7.19 12.43
N PHE A 21 6.27 -6.83 13.30
CA PHE A 21 5.95 -6.24 14.60
C PHE A 21 5.32 -4.85 14.43
N HIS A 22 5.91 -4.00 13.59
CA HIS A 22 5.41 -2.66 13.31
C HIS A 22 4.03 -2.70 12.66
N LEU A 23 3.82 -3.58 11.68
CA LEU A 23 2.53 -3.79 11.04
C LEU A 23 1.44 -4.21 12.04
N ARG A 24 1.74 -5.17 12.92
CA ARG A 24 0.78 -5.63 13.94
C ARG A 24 0.46 -4.52 14.95
N ASN A 25 1.47 -3.78 15.38
CA ASN A 25 1.26 -2.64 16.28
C ASN A 25 0.37 -1.58 15.64
N GLY A 26 0.65 -1.19 14.39
CA GLY A 26 -0.15 -0.23 13.64
C GLY A 26 -1.62 -0.66 13.48
N ARG A 27 -1.86 -1.93 13.13
CA ARG A 27 -3.23 -2.48 13.02
C ARG A 27 -3.97 -2.45 14.36
N ASN A 28 -3.30 -2.84 15.44
CA ASN A 28 -3.90 -2.85 16.78
C ASN A 28 -4.30 -1.45 17.24
N TRP A 29 -3.43 -0.45 17.03
CA TRP A 29 -3.74 0.94 17.37
C TRP A 29 -4.83 1.52 16.49
N SER A 30 -4.80 1.31 15.17
CA SER A 30 -5.84 1.78 14.26
C SER A 30 -7.22 1.25 14.66
N LYS A 31 -7.30 -0.04 15.02
CA LYS A 31 -8.54 -0.64 15.53
C LYS A 31 -9.01 0.00 16.83
N ARG A 32 -8.11 0.21 17.79
CA ARG A 32 -8.44 0.83 19.10
C ARG A 32 -8.92 2.26 18.93
N ILE A 33 -8.23 3.05 18.11
CA ILE A 33 -8.58 4.45 17.83
C ILE A 33 -9.93 4.53 17.14
N SER A 34 -10.17 3.71 16.11
CA SER A 34 -11.48 3.69 15.45
C SER A 34 -12.62 3.29 16.41
N GLN A 35 -12.38 2.30 17.28
CA GLN A 35 -13.36 1.86 18.29
C GLN A 35 -13.64 2.90 19.37
N ALA A 36 -12.68 3.78 19.68
CA ALA A 36 -12.89 4.88 20.62
C ALA A 36 -13.94 5.88 20.10
N GLY A 37 -14.08 6.00 18.78
CA GLY A 37 -15.07 6.87 18.14
C GLY A 37 -14.79 8.36 18.34
N GLY A 38 -15.77 9.19 17.97
CA GLY A 38 -15.68 10.65 18.09
C GLY A 38 -14.46 11.24 17.37
N GLU A 39 -13.89 12.28 17.98
CA GLU A 39 -12.74 13.02 17.45
C GLU A 39 -11.55 12.11 17.12
N ALA A 40 -11.26 11.10 17.94
CA ALA A 40 -10.14 10.18 17.70
C ALA A 40 -10.32 9.37 16.40
N ARG A 41 -11.55 8.96 16.08
CA ARG A 41 -11.86 8.29 14.81
C ARG A 41 -11.75 9.26 13.63
N ASP A 42 -12.16 10.51 13.81
CA ASP A 42 -12.09 11.53 12.77
C ASP A 42 -10.63 11.89 12.46
N GLU A 43 -9.76 12.00 13.46
CA GLU A 43 -8.31 12.16 13.28
C GLU A 43 -7.69 10.98 12.54
N LEU A 44 -8.08 9.74 12.89
CA LEU A 44 -7.63 8.56 12.17
C LEU A 44 -8.08 8.58 10.70
N GLN A 45 -9.31 8.99 10.43
CA GLN A 45 -9.82 9.13 9.06
C GLN A 45 -9.00 10.16 8.28
N GLN A 46 -8.73 11.34 8.85
CA GLN A 46 -7.91 12.36 8.20
C GLN A 46 -6.48 11.86 7.91
N ALA A 47 -5.87 11.15 8.85
CA ALA A 47 -4.55 10.56 8.65
C ALA A 47 -4.57 9.53 7.50
N VAL A 48 -5.62 8.73 7.39
CA VAL A 48 -5.79 7.74 6.32
C VAL A 48 -6.04 8.42 4.97
N ASP A 49 -6.88 9.45 4.93
CA ASP A 49 -7.18 10.23 3.71
C ASP A 49 -5.89 10.84 3.13
N TRP A 50 -4.97 11.29 3.99
CA TRP A 50 -3.66 11.80 3.57
C TRP A 50 -2.67 10.69 3.18
N MET A 51 -2.53 9.66 4.00
CA MET A 51 -1.46 8.66 3.85
C MET A 51 -1.76 7.60 2.79
N PHE A 52 -3.03 7.30 2.52
CA PHE A 52 -3.42 6.28 1.55
C PHE A 52 -2.91 6.58 0.14
N PRO A 53 -3.20 7.74 -0.49
CA PRO A 53 -2.70 8.05 -1.83
C PRO A 53 -1.17 8.11 -1.87
N LEU A 54 -0.53 8.69 -0.86
CA LEU A 54 0.93 8.71 -0.76
C LEU A 54 1.55 7.30 -0.76
N THR A 55 0.92 6.36 -0.05
CA THR A 55 1.39 4.96 0.02
C THR A 55 1.20 4.24 -1.31
N VAL A 56 0.13 4.54 -2.04
CA VAL A 56 -0.12 3.97 -3.37
C VAL A 56 0.98 4.37 -4.36
N GLU A 57 1.47 5.62 -4.28
CA GLU A 57 2.56 6.12 -5.11
C GLU A 57 3.91 5.43 -4.84
N TRP A 58 4.14 4.88 -3.63
CA TRP A 58 5.39 4.16 -3.32
C TRP A 58 5.62 2.91 -4.17
N PHE A 59 4.57 2.32 -4.74
CA PHE A 59 4.69 1.20 -5.67
C PHE A 59 5.26 1.63 -7.03
N GLY A 60 5.24 2.92 -7.32
CA GLY A 60 5.67 3.55 -8.56
C GLY A 60 4.60 3.55 -9.64
N LEU A 61 4.97 4.11 -10.79
CA LEU A 61 4.10 4.27 -11.95
C LEU A 61 3.41 2.97 -12.37
N PRO A 62 2.22 3.06 -12.98
CA PRO A 62 1.59 1.96 -13.71
C PRO A 62 2.54 1.23 -14.64
N ASP A 63 2.35 -0.08 -14.82
CA ASP A 63 3.28 -0.89 -15.60
C ASP A 63 3.36 -0.43 -17.08
N ASN A 64 2.28 0.13 -17.64
CA ASN A 64 2.25 0.69 -18.99
C ASN A 64 3.01 2.02 -19.14
N LEU A 65 3.33 2.71 -18.04
CA LEU A 65 4.09 3.97 -18.02
C LEU A 65 5.54 3.77 -17.51
N LYS A 66 5.89 2.57 -17.07
CA LYS A 66 7.18 2.28 -16.44
C LYS A 66 8.30 2.11 -17.48
N GLN A 67 9.35 2.91 -17.37
CA GLN A 67 10.50 2.88 -18.29
C GLN A 67 11.60 1.86 -17.93
N HIS A 68 11.66 1.39 -16.68
CA HIS A 68 12.70 0.47 -16.20
C HIS A 68 12.17 -0.95 -15.95
N SER A 69 11.71 -1.61 -17.02
CA SER A 69 11.20 -2.99 -16.96
C SER A 69 12.30 -4.05 -16.80
N THR A 70 13.54 -3.75 -17.18
CA THR A 70 14.68 -4.70 -17.18
C THR A 70 14.99 -5.32 -15.81
N GLN A 71 14.54 -4.70 -14.72
CA GLN A 71 14.66 -5.24 -13.36
C GLN A 71 13.87 -6.54 -13.15
N LEU A 72 12.77 -6.73 -13.90
CA LEU A 72 11.99 -7.97 -13.90
C LEU A 72 12.75 -9.08 -14.64
N ASP A 73 13.39 -8.74 -15.77
CA ASP A 73 14.18 -9.68 -16.58
C ASP A 73 15.34 -10.28 -15.78
N TYR A 74 16.03 -9.43 -14.98
CA TYR A 74 17.09 -9.87 -14.07
C TYR A 74 16.58 -10.48 -12.76
N ARG A 75 15.25 -10.58 -12.58
CA ARG A 75 14.59 -11.06 -11.34
C ARG A 75 15.12 -10.35 -10.10
N LEU A 76 15.40 -9.06 -10.21
CA LEU A 76 15.70 -8.20 -9.06
C LEU A 76 14.41 -7.84 -8.32
N LYS A 77 13.29 -7.76 -9.07
CA LYS A 77 11.93 -7.63 -8.55
C LYS A 77 11.11 -8.84 -9.02
N GLY A 78 10.33 -9.43 -8.11
CA GLY A 78 9.56 -10.65 -8.39
C GLY A 78 8.17 -10.43 -8.97
N LEU A 79 7.63 -9.21 -8.82
CA LEU A 79 6.29 -8.81 -9.23
C LEU A 79 6.36 -7.42 -9.85
N THR A 80 5.42 -7.12 -10.74
CA THR A 80 5.31 -5.80 -11.36
C THR A 80 4.85 -4.74 -10.34
N ASN A 81 4.82 -3.46 -10.73
CA ASN A 81 4.35 -2.41 -9.83
C ASN A 81 2.86 -2.61 -9.53
N ASP A 82 2.07 -2.92 -10.56
CA ASP A 82 0.62 -3.07 -10.43
C ASP A 82 0.25 -4.31 -9.63
N GLN A 83 0.99 -5.42 -9.80
CA GLN A 83 0.80 -6.63 -8.99
C GLN A 83 1.05 -6.39 -7.50
N LEU A 84 2.12 -5.65 -7.15
CA LEU A 84 2.38 -5.32 -5.74
C LEU A 84 1.33 -4.38 -5.17
N ARG A 85 0.88 -3.39 -5.97
CA ARG A 85 -0.19 -2.47 -5.57
C ARG A 85 -1.48 -3.23 -5.29
N GLN A 86 -1.86 -4.18 -6.16
CA GLN A 86 -3.04 -5.01 -5.95
C GLN A 86 -2.93 -5.90 -4.70
N GLN A 87 -1.77 -6.53 -4.45
CA GLN A 87 -1.56 -7.29 -3.21
C GLN A 87 -1.67 -6.43 -1.94
N TRP A 88 -1.22 -5.18 -2.02
CA TRP A 88 -1.37 -4.24 -0.91
C TRP A 88 -2.83 -3.81 -0.73
N LEU A 89 -3.53 -3.42 -1.81
CA LEU A 89 -4.95 -3.05 -1.76
C LEU A 89 -5.81 -4.18 -1.22
N SER A 90 -5.60 -5.42 -1.67
CA SER A 90 -6.31 -6.61 -1.18
C SER A 90 -6.10 -6.91 0.30
N THR A 91 -5.08 -6.30 0.90
CA THR A 91 -4.77 -6.44 2.32
C THR A 91 -5.29 -5.25 3.13
N VAL A 92 -5.18 -4.03 2.60
CA VAL A 92 -5.47 -2.79 3.32
C VAL A 92 -6.94 -2.42 3.24
N VAL A 93 -7.58 -2.51 2.07
CA VAL A 93 -8.98 -2.10 1.88
C VAL A 93 -9.91 -2.89 2.81
N PRO A 94 -9.89 -4.25 2.82
CA PRO A 94 -10.75 -5.01 3.74
C PRO A 94 -10.48 -4.73 5.21
N PHE A 95 -9.21 -4.47 5.57
CA PHE A 95 -8.84 -4.17 6.95
C PHE A 95 -9.45 -2.84 7.40
N MET A 96 -9.30 -1.78 6.60
CA MET A 96 -9.83 -0.45 6.93
C MET A 96 -11.37 -0.47 7.01
N GLU A 97 -12.03 -1.12 6.05
CA GLU A 97 -13.48 -1.33 6.07
C GLU A 97 -13.93 -2.07 7.34
N SER A 98 -13.20 -3.12 7.74
CA SER A 98 -13.52 -3.89 8.96
C SER A 98 -13.44 -3.09 10.26
N ILE A 99 -12.66 -2.00 10.27
CA ILE A 99 -12.58 -1.07 11.40
C ILE A 99 -13.41 0.20 11.16
N GLY A 100 -14.22 0.28 10.09
CA GLY A 100 -15.09 1.41 9.80
C GLY A 100 -14.36 2.68 9.37
N ILE A 101 -13.16 2.55 8.79
CA ILE A 101 -12.40 3.64 8.19
C ILE A 101 -12.51 3.54 6.67
N ARG A 102 -12.82 4.66 6.02
CA ARG A 102 -12.93 4.73 4.56
C ARG A 102 -11.55 4.91 3.94
N VAL A 103 -11.38 4.34 2.76
CA VAL A 103 -10.23 4.57 1.89
C VAL A 103 -10.74 4.89 0.48
N PRO A 104 -10.00 5.69 -0.32
CA PRO A 104 -10.41 6.06 -1.67
C PRO A 104 -10.10 4.92 -2.68
N ALA A 105 -10.64 3.74 -2.41
CA ALA A 105 -10.60 2.58 -3.29
C ALA A 105 -11.78 1.64 -3.00
N HIS A 106 -12.27 0.95 -4.02
CA HIS A 106 -13.34 -0.05 -3.90
C HIS A 106 -13.01 -1.33 -4.65
N GLN A 107 -13.67 -2.43 -4.26
CA GLN A 107 -13.53 -3.71 -4.95
C GLN A 107 -14.32 -3.70 -6.25
N GLU A 108 -13.68 -4.08 -7.35
CA GLU A 108 -14.31 -4.32 -8.65
C GLU A 108 -13.85 -5.68 -9.19
N GLY A 109 -14.78 -6.63 -9.29
CA GLY A 109 -14.46 -8.03 -9.60
C GLY A 109 -13.52 -8.65 -8.57
N ASP A 110 -12.41 -9.22 -9.05
CA ASP A 110 -11.37 -9.85 -8.22
C ASP A 110 -10.27 -8.86 -7.77
N GLY A 111 -10.38 -7.58 -8.13
CA GLY A 111 -9.38 -6.56 -7.87
C GLY A 111 -9.92 -5.32 -7.15
N TYR A 112 -9.04 -4.34 -6.96
CA TYR A 112 -9.38 -3.05 -6.38
C TYR A 112 -9.07 -1.91 -7.33
N VAL A 113 -9.96 -0.93 -7.38
CA VAL A 113 -9.85 0.29 -8.20
C VAL A 113 -9.81 1.50 -7.27
N LEU A 114 -8.97 2.47 -7.63
CA LEU A 114 -8.82 3.73 -6.90
C LEU A 114 -9.94 4.68 -7.31
N ASP A 115 -10.45 5.45 -6.35
CA ASP A 115 -11.53 6.42 -6.59
C ASP A 115 -11.03 7.76 -7.14
N TYR A 116 -9.74 7.83 -7.49
CA TYR A 116 -9.05 9.02 -7.96
C TYR A 116 -8.09 8.67 -9.10
N PRO A 117 -7.71 9.65 -9.94
CA PRO A 117 -6.75 9.43 -11.01
C PRO A 117 -5.40 8.96 -10.46
N PHE A 118 -4.84 7.91 -11.07
CA PHE A 118 -3.51 7.40 -10.75
C PHE A 118 -2.69 7.21 -12.04
N PRO A 119 -1.43 7.69 -12.11
CA PRO A 119 -0.71 8.43 -11.06
C PRO A 119 -1.33 9.80 -10.80
N CYS A 120 -1.20 10.31 -9.58
CA CYS A 120 -1.62 11.67 -9.26
C CYS A 120 -0.78 12.66 -10.08
N THR A 121 -1.43 13.44 -10.93
CA THR A 121 -0.77 14.55 -11.62
C THR A 121 -0.76 15.75 -10.68
N PHE A 122 0.44 16.18 -10.28
CA PHE A 122 0.59 17.47 -9.62
C PHE A 122 0.48 18.56 -10.70
N ASP A 123 -0.64 19.29 -10.69
CA ASP A 123 -0.72 20.57 -11.36
C ASP A 123 -0.24 21.62 -10.35
N ALA A 124 0.77 22.42 -10.73
CA ALA A 124 1.28 23.46 -9.84
C ALA A 124 0.36 24.69 -9.80
N ASP A 125 -0.55 24.80 -10.76
CA ASP A 125 -1.45 25.92 -10.96
C ASP A 125 -2.87 25.66 -10.41
N GLU A 126 -3.16 24.43 -9.95
CA GLU A 126 -4.43 24.00 -9.32
C GLU A 126 -4.25 23.72 -7.80
#